data_AF-A0A0A2WVU3-F1
#
_entry.id   AF-A0A0A2WVU3-F1
#
_cell.length_a   1.000
_cell.length_b   1.000
_cell.length_c   1.000
_cell.angle_alpha   90.00
_cell.angle_beta   90.00
_cell.angle_gamma   90.00
#
_symmetry.space_group_name_H-M   'P 1'
#
loop_
_entity.id
_entity.type
_entity.pdbx_description
1 polymer ?
#
loop_
_entity_poly.entity_id
_entity_poly.type
_entity_poly.pdbx_seq_one_letter_code
_entity_poly.pdbx_strand_id
1 'polypeptide(L)'
;MEYDEMPYQEARQRAVRVLEDGYGDAVVLRDEHGYWALYYFYWVQTPPPQARPHWMEGPVAEPSLLRPPYEMKKFLEEAGEFDYLNDVD
;
A
#
# COMPACT_ATOMS: atom_id res chain seq x y z
N MET A 1 -9.58 0.66 -14.16
CA MET A 1 -9.26 -0.42 -13.19
C MET A 1 -9.02 0.30 -11.89
N GLU A 2 -9.82 -0.02 -10.88
CA GLU A 2 -9.75 0.65 -9.58
C GLU A 2 -8.59 0.00 -8.80
N TYR A 3 -7.65 0.81 -8.33
CA TYR A 3 -6.41 0.31 -7.73
C TYR A 3 -6.62 -0.33 -6.35
N ASP A 4 -7.73 -0.03 -5.69
CA ASP A 4 -8.18 -0.60 -4.42
C ASP A 4 -8.54 -2.09 -4.53
N GLU A 5 -8.87 -2.56 -5.73
CA GLU A 5 -9.13 -3.98 -5.99
C GLU A 5 -7.92 -4.73 -6.55
N MET A 6 -6.78 -4.07 -6.76
CA MET A 6 -5.62 -4.67 -7.42
C MET A 6 -4.92 -5.71 -6.53
N PRO A 7 -4.81 -6.97 -6.96
CA PRO A 7 -4.09 -7.99 -6.21
C PRO A 7 -2.61 -7.65 -6.03
N TYR A 8 -2.05 -7.99 -4.87
CA TYR A 8 -0.67 -7.72 -4.51
C TYR A 8 0.34 -8.20 -5.58
N GLN A 9 0.16 -9.39 -6.13
CA GLN A 9 1.06 -9.91 -7.17
C GLN A 9 0.98 -9.08 -8.46
N GLU A 10 -0.22 -8.65 -8.84
CA GLU A 10 -0.42 -7.81 -10.03
C GLU A 10 0.17 -6.41 -9.82
N ALA A 11 -0.07 -5.81 -8.65
CA ALA A 11 0.49 -4.52 -8.28
C ALA A 11 2.03 -4.55 -8.29
N ARG A 12 2.63 -5.57 -7.65
CA ARG A 12 4.09 -5.78 -7.63
C ARG A 12 4.69 -5.87 -9.04
N GLN A 13 4.02 -6.53 -9.98
CA GLN A 13 4.49 -6.63 -11.37
C GLN A 13 4.46 -5.29 -12.12
N ARG A 14 3.56 -4.39 -11.73
CA ARG A 14 3.40 -3.05 -12.34
C ARG A 14 4.13 -1.95 -11.59
N ALA A 15 4.77 -2.28 -10.48
CA ALA A 15 5.39 -1.32 -9.57
C ALA A 15 6.53 -0.57 -10.26
N VAL A 16 6.49 0.77 -10.16
CA VAL A 16 7.66 1.61 -10.48
C VAL A 16 8.64 1.67 -9.31
N ARG A 17 8.15 1.38 -8.09
CA ARG A 17 8.93 1.31 -6.86
C ARG A 17 8.15 0.50 -5.81
N VAL A 18 8.85 -0.11 -4.87
CA VAL A 18 8.25 -0.66 -3.64
C VAL A 18 8.99 -0.09 -2.43
N LEU A 19 8.25 0.32 -1.40
CA LEU A 19 8.78 0.69 -0.09
C LEU A 19 8.48 -0.43 0.91
N GLU A 20 9.50 -0.95 1.58
CA GLU A 20 9.40 -2.08 2.50
C GLU A 20 10.12 -1.71 3.81
N ASP A 21 9.43 -1.76 4.96
CA ASP A 21 10.00 -1.39 6.26
C ASP A 21 9.63 -2.34 7.42
N GLY A 22 9.06 -3.51 7.09
CA GLY A 22 8.66 -4.53 8.07
C GLY A 22 7.26 -4.35 8.67
N TYR A 23 6.58 -3.22 8.41
CA TYR A 23 5.16 -3.03 8.75
C TYR A 23 4.21 -3.32 7.58
N GLY A 24 4.77 -3.48 6.40
CA GLY A 24 4.04 -3.77 5.18
C GLY A 24 4.88 -3.47 3.94
N ASP A 25 4.18 -3.48 2.81
CA ASP A 25 4.69 -2.98 1.54
C ASP A 25 3.83 -1.81 1.05
N ALA A 26 4.47 -0.76 0.56
CA ALA A 26 3.82 0.25 -0.26
C ALA A 26 4.25 0.03 -1.72
N VAL A 27 3.34 -0.53 -2.52
CA VAL A 27 3.56 -0.75 -3.95
C VAL A 27 3.22 0.53 -4.70
N VAL A 28 4.21 1.15 -5.33
CA VAL A 28 4.05 2.43 -6.02
C VAL A 28 3.75 2.20 -7.49
N LEU A 29 2.61 2.71 -7.94
CA LEU A 29 2.16 2.72 -9.33
C LEU A 29 2.24 4.14 -9.91
N ARG A 30 2.23 4.25 -11.25
CA ARG A 30 2.19 5.52 -11.96
C ARG A 30 1.18 5.46 -13.10
N ASP A 31 0.34 6.49 -13.19
CA ASP A 31 -0.57 6.73 -14.31
C ASP A 31 -0.47 8.18 -14.81
N GLU A 32 -1.44 8.61 -15.61
CA GLU A 32 -1.53 9.97 -16.16
C GLU A 32 -1.82 11.03 -15.08
N HIS A 33 -2.35 10.64 -13.91
CA HIS A 33 -2.73 11.53 -12.82
C HIS A 33 -1.62 11.68 -11.77
N GLY A 34 -0.69 10.72 -11.66
CA GLY A 34 0.48 10.83 -10.81
C GLY A 34 0.96 9.49 -10.29
N TYR A 35 1.54 9.53 -9.08
CA TYR A 35 1.97 8.35 -8.36
C TYR A 35 0.96 7.97 -7.29
N TRP A 36 0.73 6.67 -7.16
CA TRP A 36 -0.16 6.08 -6.18
C TRP A 36 0.61 5.04 -5.37
N ALA A 37 0.44 5.02 -4.05
CA ALA A 37 0.91 3.93 -3.20
C ALA A 37 -0.27 3.05 -2.81
N LEU A 38 -0.13 1.75 -3.02
CA LEU A 38 -1.03 0.71 -2.53
C LEU A 38 -0.37 0.04 -1.33
N TYR A 39 -0.96 0.21 -0.15
CA TYR A 39 -0.41 -0.29 1.11
C TYR A 39 -0.97 -1.66 1.43
N TYR A 40 -0.08 -2.63 1.60
CA TYR A 40 -0.39 -3.98 2.04
C TYR A 40 0.31 -4.18 3.38
N PHE A 41 -0.41 -3.96 4.48
CA PHE A 41 0.11 -4.11 5.83
C PHE A 41 0.19 -5.58 6.22
N TYR A 42 1.29 -5.94 6.88
CA TYR A 42 1.50 -7.26 7.44
C TYR A 42 2.54 -7.20 8.56
N TRP A 43 2.50 -8.16 9.48
CA TRP A 43 3.40 -8.19 10.62
C TRP A 43 4.57 -9.17 10.45
N VAL A 44 4.28 -10.42 10.09
CA VAL A 44 5.30 -11.49 10.01
C VAL A 44 5.38 -12.17 8.66
N GLN A 45 4.34 -12.06 7.82
CA GLN A 45 4.27 -12.76 6.55
C GLN A 45 3.85 -11.80 5.44
N THR A 46 4.58 -11.82 4.33
CA THR A 46 4.23 -11.11 3.08
C THR A 46 2.78 -11.41 2.67
N PRO A 47 2.04 -10.46 2.08
CA PRO A 47 0.66 -10.66 1.70
C PRO A 47 0.54 -11.82 0.71
N PRO A 48 -0.53 -12.63 0.78
CA PRO A 48 -0.77 -13.62 -0.26
C PRO A 48 -0.93 -12.93 -1.63
N PRO A 49 -0.62 -13.60 -2.75
CA PRO A 49 -0.66 -13.01 -4.10
C PRO A 49 -1.96 -12.27 -4.44
N GLN A 50 -3.08 -12.76 -3.91
CA GLN A 50 -4.44 -12.26 -4.10
C GLN A 50 -4.87 -11.17 -3.11
N ALA A 51 -4.03 -10.80 -2.14
CA ALA A 51 -4.36 -9.76 -1.18
C ALA A 51 -4.66 -8.43 -1.89
N ARG A 52 -5.70 -7.74 -1.42
CA ARG A 52 -6.02 -6.38 -1.86
C ARG A 52 -5.32 -5.38 -0.93
N PRO A 53 -5.06 -4.15 -1.39
CA PRO A 53 -4.48 -3.13 -0.52
C PRO A 53 -5.43 -2.80 0.63
N HIS A 54 -4.86 -2.58 1.82
CA HIS A 54 -5.58 -2.06 2.98
C HIS A 54 -5.85 -0.57 2.87
N TRP A 55 -4.96 0.14 2.18
CA TRP A 55 -5.05 1.58 2.01
C TRP A 55 -4.41 2.06 0.72
N MET A 56 -4.81 3.26 0.29
CA MET A 56 -4.24 3.94 -0.85
C MET A 56 -3.84 5.37 -0.51
N GLU A 57 -2.70 5.81 -1.03
CA GLU A 57 -2.30 7.21 -1.02
C GLU A 57 -2.03 7.71 -2.43
N GLY A 58 -2.50 8.91 -2.70
CA GLY A 58 -2.31 9.58 -3.98
C GLY A 58 -3.59 10.15 -4.56
N PRO A 59 -3.53 10.66 -5.79
CA PRO A 59 -2.32 10.77 -6.60
C PRO A 59 -1.38 11.86 -6.05
N VAL A 60 -0.06 11.65 -6.11
CA VAL A 60 0.95 12.69 -5.82
C VAL A 60 1.84 12.95 -7.04
N ALA A 61 2.43 14.14 -7.11
CA ALA A 61 3.29 14.54 -8.23
C ALA A 61 4.64 13.82 -8.25
N GLU A 62 5.19 13.49 -7.08
CA GLU A 62 6.50 12.84 -6.93
C GLU A 62 6.41 11.65 -5.97
N PRO A 63 7.06 10.51 -6.28
CA PRO A 63 6.98 9.31 -5.46
C PRO A 63 7.73 9.44 -4.12
N SER A 64 8.53 10.49 -3.95
CA SER A 64 9.19 10.87 -2.69
C SER A 64 8.23 11.41 -1.64
N LEU A 65 7.02 11.83 -2.04
CA LEU A 65 5.98 12.34 -1.16
C LEU A 65 5.13 11.23 -0.52
N LEU A 66 5.26 10.00 -1.02
CA LEU A 66 4.54 8.84 -0.50
C LEU A 66 5.18 8.36 0.81
N ARG A 67 4.35 8.06 1.80
CA ARG A 67 4.82 7.60 3.10
C ARG A 67 5.33 6.15 3.02
N PRO A 68 6.37 5.78 3.78
CA PRO A 68 6.67 4.37 4.02
C PRO A 68 5.54 3.71 4.86
N PRO A 69 5.39 2.38 4.82
CA PRO A 69 4.30 1.67 5.48
C PRO A 69 4.13 1.98 6.98
N TYR A 70 5.22 2.08 7.74
CA TYR A 70 5.17 2.45 9.16
C TYR A 70 4.54 3.83 9.39
N GLU A 71 4.95 4.83 8.60
CA GLU A 71 4.44 6.19 8.73
C GLU A 71 2.97 6.28 8.31
N MET A 72 2.57 5.57 7.24
CA MET A 72 1.17 5.50 6.84
C MET A 72 0.33 4.82 7.91
N LYS A 73 0.77 3.68 8.46
CA LYS A 73 0.06 2.99 9.53
C LYS A 73 -0.14 3.91 10.74
N LYS A 74 0.91 4.60 11.18
CA LYS A 74 0.82 5.56 12.29
C LYS A 74 -0.15 6.70 11.99
N PHE A 75 -0.12 7.24 10.76
CA PHE A 75 -1.05 8.28 10.33
C PHE A 75 -2.52 7.80 10.40
N LEU A 76 -2.79 6.57 9.98
CA LEU A 76 -4.13 5.96 10.05
C LEU A 76 -4.58 5.73 11.50
N GLU A 77 -3.69 5.22 12.36
CA GLU A 77 -3.94 5.06 13.79
C GLU A 77 -4.27 6.40 14.47
N GLU A 78 -3.55 7.47 14.13
CA GLU A 78 -3.81 8.83 14.64
C GLU A 78 -5.13 9.42 14.12
N ALA A 79 -5.56 9.02 12.91
CA ALA A 79 -6.83 9.41 12.31
C ALA A 79 -8.04 8.62 12.85
N GLY A 80 -7.80 7.55 13.62
CA GLY A 80 -8.84 6.70 14.18
C GLY A 80 -9.19 5.46 13.36
N GLU A 81 -8.38 5.12 12.36
CA GLU A 81 -8.57 3.98 11.47
C GLU A 81 -7.73 2.78 11.96
N PHE A 82 -8.33 1.94 12.82
CA PHE A 82 -7.59 0.95 13.63
C PHE A 82 -7.56 -0.49 13.09
N ASP A 83 -8.42 -0.86 12.12
CA ASP A 83 -8.74 -2.27 11.81
C ASP A 83 -8.05 -2.85 10.55
N TYR A 84 -6.84 -2.42 10.19
CA TYR A 84 -6.14 -2.93 8.99
C TYR A 84 -5.22 -4.14 9.24
N LEU A 85 -5.26 -4.72 10.44
CA LEU A 85 -4.57 -5.97 10.73
C LEU A 85 -5.38 -7.11 10.14
N ASN A 86 -5.03 -7.54 8.92
CA ASN A 86 -5.58 -8.70 8.19
C ASN A 86 -6.43 -9.65 9.07
N ASP A 87 -7.75 -9.57 8.93
CA ASP A 87 -8.58 -10.77 8.93
C ASP A 87 -8.16 -11.58 7.69
N VAL A 88 -7.13 -12.39 7.84
CA VAL A 88 -6.86 -13.50 6.92
C VAL A 88 -7.74 -14.67 7.36
N ASP A 89 -9.01 -14.63 6.95
CA ASP A 89 -9.86 -15.84 6.85
C ASP A 89 -9.51 -16.64 5.60
#